data_AF-A0A821RHA6-F1
#
_entry.id   AF-A0A821RHA6-F1
#
_cell.length_a   1.000
_cell.length_b   1.000
_cell.length_c   1.000
_cell.angle_alpha   90.00
_cell.angle_beta   90.00
_cell.angle_gamma   90.00
#
_symmetry.space_group_name_H-M   'P 1'
#
loop_
_entity.id
_entity.type
_entity.pdbx_description
1 polymer ?
#
loop_
_entity_poly.entity_id
_entity_poly.type
_entity_poly.pdbx_seq_one_letter_code
_entity_poly.pdbx_strand_id
1 'polypeptide(L)'
;MFYWWIFEALEHVAVFLFDAAAKVSHHGHDGACDDDFYDRISRRYSVILLVIFTMLVSTKQYVGEPIACFCPAHFTGTHVEYTNNICWISNSYFVSFDRLLPKYPDPKTEQFIYFYQYVPFILIIQAIFFYMPSLIWSTLNTKSGYDLGMLVTQARITDTYTSDIRETSVQYLARYIDRILEYHRQKRIEYFDQLRSVKYSTFLSFLMRNDHITICDNHLMWSFLFTKILYLLNALGQLYLLNLFLGDDYHMYGFAVIRSLFRGNNENWTVIQRFPRVTW
;
A
#
# COMPACT_ATOMS: atom_id res chain seq x y z
N MET A 1 -5.42 -33.60 8.71
CA MET A 1 -4.52 -32.99 9.71
C MET A 1 -3.83 -31.72 9.19
N PHE A 2 -3.23 -31.74 8.00
CA PHE A 2 -2.60 -30.55 7.39
C PHE A 2 -3.58 -29.41 7.08
N TYR A 3 -4.76 -29.73 6.53
CA TYR A 3 -5.84 -28.76 6.29
C TYR A 3 -6.40 -28.13 7.57
N TRP A 4 -6.33 -28.84 8.71
CA TRP A 4 -6.81 -28.33 9.99
C TRP A 4 -5.84 -27.29 10.57
N TRP A 5 -4.52 -27.54 10.46
CA TRP A 5 -3.46 -26.58 10.79
C TRP A 5 -3.47 -25.35 9.88
N ILE A 6 -3.75 -25.53 8.58
CA ILE A 6 -3.90 -24.41 7.64
C ILE A 6 -5.15 -23.61 7.96
N PHE A 7 -6.26 -24.27 8.30
CA PHE A 7 -7.50 -23.60 8.69
C PHE A 7 -7.34 -22.79 9.98
N GLU A 8 -6.72 -23.35 11.03
CA GLU A 8 -6.35 -22.60 12.25
C GLU A 8 -5.39 -21.43 11.93
N ALA A 9 -4.36 -21.66 11.12
CA ALA A 9 -3.45 -20.59 10.71
C ALA A 9 -4.17 -19.49 9.90
N LEU A 10 -5.13 -19.86 9.04
CA LEU A 10 -5.94 -18.91 8.28
C LEU A 10 -6.88 -18.12 9.17
N GLU A 11 -7.46 -18.77 10.18
CA GLU A 11 -8.36 -18.14 11.14
C GLU A 11 -7.57 -17.14 11.99
N HIS A 12 -6.36 -17.50 12.43
CA HIS A 12 -5.44 -16.58 13.09
C HIS A 12 -4.99 -15.42 12.20
N VAL A 13 -4.69 -15.68 10.92
CA VAL A 13 -4.34 -14.63 9.95
C VAL A 13 -5.54 -13.73 9.65
N ALA A 14 -6.75 -14.28 9.53
CA ALA A 14 -7.97 -13.52 9.29
C ALA A 14 -8.34 -12.66 10.50
N VAL A 15 -8.23 -13.19 11.71
CA VAL A 15 -8.39 -12.44 12.97
C VAL A 15 -7.32 -11.36 13.09
N PHE A 16 -6.06 -11.67 12.77
CA PHE A 16 -4.97 -10.68 12.77
C PHE A 16 -5.19 -9.58 11.73
N LEU A 17 -5.66 -9.93 10.53
CA LEU A 17 -5.96 -8.98 9.46
C LEU A 17 -7.20 -8.14 9.80
N PHE A 18 -8.20 -8.72 10.45
CA PHE A 18 -9.39 -8.03 10.94
C PHE A 18 -9.02 -7.07 12.09
N ASP A 19 -8.23 -7.51 13.05
CA ASP A 19 -7.69 -6.66 14.12
C ASP A 19 -6.79 -5.56 13.56
N ALA A 20 -5.96 -5.86 12.56
CA ALA A 20 -5.14 -4.87 11.87
C ALA A 20 -6.03 -3.84 11.13
N ALA A 21 -7.06 -4.29 10.42
CA ALA A 21 -8.03 -3.41 9.75
C ALA A 21 -8.84 -2.58 10.75
N ALA A 22 -9.26 -3.18 11.86
CA ALA A 22 -9.97 -2.52 12.96
C ALA A 22 -9.07 -1.48 13.63
N LYS A 23 -7.80 -1.81 13.86
CA LYS A 23 -6.79 -0.91 14.43
C LYS A 23 -6.46 0.25 13.48
N VAL A 24 -6.36 0.00 12.18
CA VAL A 24 -6.23 1.04 11.13
C VAL A 24 -7.48 1.92 11.07
N SER A 25 -8.68 1.35 11.25
CA SER A 25 -9.93 2.11 11.29
C SER A 25 -10.06 2.96 12.56
N HIS A 26 -9.66 2.43 13.71
CA HIS A 26 -9.68 3.14 15.01
C HIS A 26 -8.65 4.27 15.07
N HIS A 27 -7.41 4.05 14.63
CA HIS A 27 -6.43 5.15 14.47
C HIS A 27 -6.89 6.21 13.45
N GLY A 28 -7.82 5.87 12.56
CA GLY A 28 -8.43 6.82 11.64
C GLY A 28 -9.65 7.59 12.18
N HIS A 29 -10.16 7.27 13.37
CA HIS A 29 -11.19 8.07 14.05
C HIS A 29 -10.56 9.16 14.91
N ASP A 30 -9.38 8.87 15.49
CA ASP A 30 -8.46 9.87 16.06
C ASP A 30 -7.65 10.53 14.93
N GLY A 31 -8.33 10.92 13.85
CA GLY A 31 -7.69 11.51 12.69
C GLY A 31 -6.91 12.73 13.12
N ALA A 32 -5.59 12.65 13.08
CA ALA A 32 -4.75 13.83 13.04
C ALA A 32 -5.35 14.71 11.95
N CYS A 33 -5.91 15.85 12.33
CA CYS A 33 -6.75 16.67 11.45
C CYS A 33 -6.01 17.22 10.21
N ASP A 34 -4.75 16.87 10.07
CA ASP A 34 -3.75 17.21 9.07
C ASP A 34 -3.71 16.25 7.86
N ASP A 35 -4.49 15.16 7.87
CA ASP A 35 -4.47 14.19 6.77
C ASP A 35 -5.29 14.66 5.55
N ASP A 36 -4.61 14.84 4.41
CA ASP A 36 -5.21 15.10 3.09
C ASP A 36 -6.12 13.96 2.63
N PHE A 37 -7.07 14.27 1.74
CA PHE A 37 -7.97 13.28 1.14
C PHE A 37 -7.22 12.13 0.45
N TYR A 38 -6.17 12.44 -0.31
CA TYR A 38 -5.37 11.46 -1.04
C TYR A 38 -4.62 10.50 -0.10
N ASP A 39 -4.13 11.00 1.04
CA ASP A 39 -3.44 10.19 2.04
C ASP A 39 -4.41 9.21 2.70
N ARG A 40 -5.66 9.64 2.94
CA ARG A 40 -6.73 8.77 3.46
C ARG A 40 -7.08 7.65 2.48
N ILE A 41 -7.13 7.95 1.17
CA ILE A 41 -7.32 6.92 0.14
C ILE A 41 -6.22 5.88 0.24
N SER A 42 -4.96 6.31 0.20
CA SER A 42 -3.83 5.39 0.16
C SER A 42 -3.70 4.55 1.45
N ARG A 43 -3.73 5.19 2.62
CA ARG A 43 -3.43 4.51 3.90
C ARG A 43 -4.61 3.75 4.48
N ARG A 44 -5.84 4.24 4.29
CA ARG A 44 -7.03 3.69 4.93
C ARG A 44 -7.86 2.88 3.94
N TYR A 45 -8.36 3.54 2.89
CA TYR A 45 -9.32 2.89 1.99
C TYR A 45 -8.67 1.78 1.16
N SER A 46 -7.50 2.02 0.57
CA SER A 46 -6.77 1.01 -0.21
C SER A 46 -6.33 -0.18 0.65
N VAL A 47 -5.84 0.07 1.88
CA VAL A 47 -5.43 -1.00 2.81
C VAL A 47 -6.62 -1.85 3.22
N ILE A 48 -7.75 -1.24 3.63
CA ILE A 48 -8.97 -1.98 3.99
C ILE A 48 -9.48 -2.80 2.81
N LEU A 49 -9.51 -2.23 1.61
CA LEU A 49 -9.93 -2.92 0.40
C LEU A 49 -9.03 -4.12 0.07
N LEU A 50 -7.70 -3.96 0.18
CA LEU A 50 -6.75 -5.06 -0.03
C LEU A 50 -6.90 -6.16 1.02
N VAL A 51 -7.14 -5.80 2.27
CA VAL A 51 -7.40 -6.78 3.35
C VAL A 51 -8.68 -7.56 3.07
N ILE A 52 -9.76 -6.90 2.65
CA ILE A 52 -11.01 -7.57 2.26
C ILE A 52 -10.78 -8.53 1.10
N PHE A 53 -10.08 -8.10 0.04
CA PHE A 53 -9.77 -8.98 -1.09
C PHE A 53 -8.87 -10.14 -0.70
N THR A 54 -7.89 -9.92 0.18
CA THR A 54 -7.06 -10.99 0.74
C THR A 54 -7.93 -12.02 1.44
N MET A 55 -8.87 -11.59 2.29
CA MET A 55 -9.79 -12.47 2.99
C MET A 55 -10.65 -13.27 2.00
N LEU A 56 -11.28 -12.60 1.03
CA LEU A 56 -12.15 -13.24 0.04
C LEU A 56 -11.43 -14.29 -0.80
N VAL A 57 -10.22 -13.98 -1.29
CA VAL A 57 -9.43 -14.93 -2.08
C VAL A 57 -8.98 -16.10 -1.20
N SER A 58 -8.53 -15.83 0.02
CA SER A 58 -8.10 -16.87 0.95
C SER A 58 -9.23 -17.83 1.30
N THR A 59 -10.45 -17.33 1.54
CA THR A 59 -11.62 -18.21 1.76
C THR A 59 -11.86 -19.14 0.57
N LYS A 60 -11.76 -18.63 -0.65
CA LYS A 60 -11.93 -19.44 -1.87
C LYS A 60 -10.82 -20.48 -2.05
N GLN A 61 -9.59 -20.12 -1.68
CA GLN A 61 -8.40 -20.92 -1.97
C GLN A 61 -8.16 -22.03 -0.94
N TYR A 62 -8.54 -21.82 0.33
CA TYR A 62 -8.25 -22.74 1.42
C TYR A 62 -9.48 -23.49 1.96
N VAL A 63 -10.67 -22.88 1.87
CA VAL A 63 -11.93 -23.50 2.34
C VAL A 63 -12.76 -24.06 1.19
N GLY A 64 -12.66 -23.44 0.01
CA GLY A 64 -13.29 -23.92 -1.22
C GLY A 64 -12.43 -24.93 -1.98
N GLU A 65 -12.94 -25.37 -3.13
CA GLU A 65 -12.17 -26.12 -4.12
C GLU A 65 -11.48 -25.13 -5.08
N PRO A 66 -10.15 -24.89 -4.96
CA PRO A 66 -9.47 -23.88 -5.77
C PRO A 66 -9.37 -24.28 -7.25
N ILE A 67 -9.31 -25.59 -7.52
CA ILE A 67 -9.25 -26.17 -8.86
C ILE A 67 -9.98 -27.53 -8.86
N ALA A 68 -10.66 -27.82 -9.97
CA ALA A 68 -11.29 -29.10 -10.21
C ALA A 68 -10.67 -29.74 -11.45
N CYS A 69 -10.04 -30.89 -11.29
CA CYS A 69 -9.30 -31.55 -12.35
C CYS A 69 -10.15 -32.66 -12.97
N PHE A 70 -10.08 -32.81 -14.30
CA PHE A 70 -10.87 -33.79 -15.02
C PHE A 70 -10.36 -35.21 -14.73
N CYS A 71 -11.01 -35.88 -13.78
CA CYS A 71 -10.63 -37.21 -13.33
C CYS A 71 -11.38 -38.30 -14.11
N PRO A 72 -10.75 -39.46 -14.37
CA PRO A 72 -11.41 -40.57 -15.06
C PRO A 72 -12.48 -41.23 -14.16
N ALA A 73 -13.50 -41.82 -14.79
CA ALA A 73 -14.69 -42.34 -14.10
C ALA A 73 -14.45 -43.48 -13.09
N HIS A 74 -13.28 -44.12 -13.10
CA HIS A 74 -12.93 -45.20 -12.17
C HIS A 74 -12.34 -44.70 -10.84
N PHE A 75 -12.09 -43.40 -10.70
CA PHE A 75 -11.57 -42.81 -9.45
C PHE A 75 -12.68 -42.70 -8.39
N THR A 76 -12.38 -43.15 -7.17
CA THR A 76 -13.26 -42.90 -6.01
C THR A 76 -13.14 -41.43 -5.58
N GLY A 77 -14.09 -40.93 -4.77
CA GLY A 77 -14.08 -39.55 -4.30
C GLY A 77 -12.76 -39.12 -3.62
N THR A 78 -12.13 -40.01 -2.86
CA THR A 78 -10.82 -39.75 -2.23
C THR A 78 -9.68 -39.61 -3.24
N HIS A 79 -9.71 -40.36 -4.34
CA HIS A 79 -8.73 -40.21 -5.42
C HIS A 79 -8.92 -38.89 -6.18
N VAL A 80 -10.17 -38.44 -6.36
CA VAL A 80 -10.48 -37.13 -6.95
C VAL A 80 -9.96 -35.99 -6.08
N GLU A 81 -10.19 -36.04 -4.77
CA GLU A 81 -9.67 -35.03 -3.83
C GLU A 81 -8.14 -34.99 -3.83
N TYR A 82 -7.48 -36.15 -3.81
CA TYR A 82 -6.02 -36.23 -3.91
C TYR A 82 -5.49 -35.66 -5.25
N THR A 83 -6.17 -35.96 -6.35
CA THR A 83 -5.80 -35.47 -7.68
C THR A 83 -5.94 -33.95 -7.76
N ASN A 84 -7.03 -33.39 -7.23
CA ASN A 84 -7.24 -31.94 -7.17
C ASN A 84 -6.13 -31.26 -6.35
N ASN A 85 -5.71 -31.85 -5.23
CA ASN A 85 -4.62 -31.30 -4.41
C ASN A 85 -3.27 -31.32 -5.12
N ILE A 86 -2.93 -32.40 -5.83
CA ILE A 86 -1.71 -32.47 -6.64
C ILE A 86 -1.76 -31.44 -7.76
N CYS A 87 -2.89 -31.36 -8.45
CA CYS A 87 -3.12 -30.46 -9.57
C CYS A 87 -3.04 -28.99 -9.13
N TRP A 88 -3.47 -28.68 -7.90
CA TRP A 88 -3.34 -27.35 -7.31
C TRP A 88 -1.91 -26.98 -6.96
N ILE A 89 -1.14 -27.88 -6.33
CA ILE A 89 0.25 -27.60 -5.89
C ILE A 89 1.21 -27.62 -7.07
N SER A 90 0.91 -28.42 -8.09
CA SER A 90 1.69 -28.53 -9.31
C SER A 90 1.42 -27.33 -10.22
N ASN A 91 2.44 -26.81 -10.89
CA ASN A 91 2.26 -25.72 -11.85
C ASN A 91 1.49 -26.21 -13.07
N SER A 92 0.46 -25.47 -13.46
CA SER A 92 -0.29 -25.71 -14.69
C SER A 92 0.17 -24.77 -15.79
N TYR A 93 -0.13 -25.13 -17.04
CA TYR A 93 0.21 -24.31 -18.19
C TYR A 93 -1.00 -24.17 -19.11
N PHE A 94 -1.00 -23.09 -19.89
CA PHE A 94 -2.05 -22.85 -20.86
C PHE A 94 -1.62 -23.23 -22.26
N VAL A 95 -2.45 -24.03 -22.92
CA VAL A 95 -2.35 -24.38 -24.33
C VAL A 95 -3.67 -24.01 -25.01
N SER A 96 -3.60 -23.35 -26.16
CA SER A 96 -4.79 -23.11 -26.98
C SER A 96 -5.44 -24.43 -27.40
N PHE A 97 -6.77 -24.48 -27.37
CA PHE A 97 -7.56 -25.66 -27.77
C PHE A 97 -7.33 -26.08 -29.23
N ASP A 98 -6.81 -25.21 -30.08
CA ASP A 98 -6.52 -25.49 -31.49
C ASP A 98 -5.22 -26.27 -31.71
N ARG A 99 -4.42 -26.49 -30.65
CA ARG A 99 -3.14 -27.20 -30.71
C ARG A 99 -3.21 -28.55 -30.01
N LEU A 100 -2.48 -29.53 -30.54
CA LEU A 100 -2.27 -30.81 -29.89
C LEU A 100 -1.41 -30.62 -28.63
N LEU A 101 -1.76 -31.34 -27.55
CA LEU A 101 -0.98 -31.26 -26.30
C LEU A 101 0.45 -31.79 -26.51
N PRO A 102 1.47 -31.03 -26.08
CA PRO A 102 2.85 -31.50 -26.16
C PRO A 102 3.08 -32.66 -25.19
N LYS A 103 3.84 -33.67 -25.63
CA LYS A 103 4.21 -34.82 -24.78
C LYS A 103 5.16 -34.44 -23.65
N TYR A 104 5.96 -33.39 -23.88
CA TYR A 104 6.85 -32.77 -22.89
C TYR A 104 6.65 -31.26 -22.99
N PRO A 105 6.03 -30.61 -21.99
CA PRO A 105 5.83 -29.17 -22.02
C PRO A 105 7.16 -28.46 -21.82
N ASP A 106 7.58 -27.68 -22.81
CA ASP A 106 8.80 -26.88 -22.74
C ASP A 106 8.50 -25.54 -22.03
N PRO A 107 9.29 -25.14 -21.02
CA PRO A 107 9.11 -23.88 -20.28
C PRO A 107 9.36 -22.61 -21.11
N LYS A 108 9.84 -22.75 -22.34
CA LYS A 108 10.11 -21.64 -23.26
C LYS A 108 8.94 -21.35 -24.20
N THR A 109 8.10 -22.35 -24.47
CA THR A 109 6.99 -22.23 -25.43
C THR A 109 5.66 -22.06 -24.73
N GLU A 110 5.49 -22.70 -23.58
CA GLU A 110 4.24 -22.70 -22.82
C GLU A 110 4.26 -21.68 -21.69
N GLN A 111 3.11 -21.03 -21.48
CA GLN A 111 2.93 -20.09 -20.38
C GLN A 111 2.51 -20.83 -19.12
N PHE A 112 3.43 -20.95 -18.17
CA PHE A 112 3.19 -21.52 -16.86
C PHE A 112 2.52 -20.50 -15.93
N ILE A 113 1.55 -20.97 -15.15
CA ILE A 113 0.68 -20.14 -14.33
C ILE A 113 0.94 -20.43 -12.87
N TYR A 114 1.76 -19.59 -12.24
CA TYR A 114 2.09 -19.69 -10.81
C TYR A 114 1.31 -18.70 -9.95
N PHE A 115 0.82 -17.59 -10.55
CA PHE A 115 0.35 -16.45 -9.77
C PHE A 115 -0.87 -16.75 -8.89
N TYR A 116 -1.81 -17.62 -9.29
CA TYR A 116 -3.01 -17.91 -8.48
C TYR A 116 -2.71 -18.37 -7.05
N GLN A 117 -1.64 -19.14 -6.85
CA GLN A 117 -1.23 -19.59 -5.53
C GLN A 117 -0.73 -18.43 -4.65
N TYR A 118 -0.07 -17.44 -5.25
CA TYR A 118 0.62 -16.35 -4.55
C TYR A 118 -0.21 -15.07 -4.37
N VAL A 119 -1.40 -14.99 -4.96
CA VAL A 119 -2.26 -13.78 -4.90
C VAL A 119 -2.48 -13.30 -3.45
N PRO A 120 -2.91 -14.12 -2.47
CA PRO A 120 -3.15 -13.65 -1.11
C PRO A 120 -1.91 -13.04 -0.44
N PHE A 121 -0.74 -13.67 -0.63
CA PHE A 121 0.51 -13.19 -0.03
C PHE A 121 0.94 -11.85 -0.60
N ILE A 122 0.78 -11.66 -1.91
CA ILE A 122 1.11 -10.39 -2.55
C ILE A 122 0.14 -9.30 -2.10
N LEU A 123 -1.17 -9.56 -2.02
CA LEU A 123 -2.13 -8.58 -1.53
C LEU A 123 -1.82 -8.09 -0.09
N ILE A 124 -1.35 -8.98 0.79
CA ILE A 124 -0.88 -8.61 2.14
C ILE A 124 0.35 -7.70 2.06
N ILE A 125 1.34 -8.06 1.24
CA ILE A 125 2.55 -7.25 1.04
C ILE A 125 2.19 -5.86 0.49
N GLN A 126 1.28 -5.80 -0.49
CA GLN A 126 0.76 -4.55 -1.04
C GLN A 126 0.07 -3.69 0.04
N ALA A 127 -0.75 -4.31 0.90
CA ALA A 127 -1.42 -3.62 2.00
C ALA A 127 -0.41 -3.02 3.00
N ILE A 128 0.66 -3.74 3.34
CA ILE A 128 1.73 -3.24 4.22
C ILE A 128 2.42 -2.03 3.57
N PHE A 129 2.79 -2.13 2.30
CA PHE A 129 3.45 -1.03 1.60
C PHE A 129 2.56 0.22 1.46
N PHE A 130 1.24 0.07 1.31
CA PHE A 130 0.30 1.20 1.35
C PHE A 130 0.23 1.89 2.72
N TYR A 131 0.49 1.17 3.80
CA TYR A 131 0.53 1.71 5.16
C TYR A 131 1.89 2.37 5.51
N MET A 132 3.00 1.89 4.95
CA MET A 132 4.36 2.35 5.25
C MET A 132 4.61 3.87 5.19
N PRO A 133 4.18 4.62 4.15
CA PRO A 133 4.39 6.08 4.09
C PRO A 133 3.89 6.83 5.33
N SER A 134 2.81 6.32 5.93
CA SER A 134 2.19 6.96 7.07
C SER A 134 2.86 6.70 8.40
N LEU A 135 3.45 5.51 8.55
CA LEU A 135 4.32 5.20 9.69
C LEU A 135 5.53 6.10 9.68
N ILE A 136 6.08 6.34 8.48
CA ILE A 136 7.21 7.25 8.28
C ILE A 136 6.80 8.67 8.64
N TRP A 137 5.65 9.17 8.15
CA TRP A 137 5.13 10.49 8.51
C TRP A 137 4.92 10.65 10.02
N SER A 138 4.24 9.70 10.66
CA SER A 138 3.98 9.74 12.10
C SER A 138 5.29 9.78 12.91
N THR A 139 6.28 8.98 12.52
CA THR A 139 7.59 8.97 13.18
C THR A 139 8.34 10.30 12.99
N LEU A 140 8.27 10.88 11.78
CA LEU A 140 8.92 12.15 11.47
C LEU A 140 8.23 13.33 12.16
N ASN A 141 6.90 13.32 12.25
CA ASN A 141 6.13 14.36 12.92
C ASN A 141 6.43 14.38 14.43
N THR A 142 6.38 13.21 15.09
CA THR A 142 6.71 13.09 16.52
C THR A 142 8.13 13.57 16.85
N LYS A 143 9.10 13.31 15.95
CA LYS A 143 10.49 13.75 16.12
C LYS A 143 10.70 15.24 15.84
N SER A 144 9.80 15.88 15.10
CA SER A 144 9.94 17.29 14.73
C SER A 144 9.63 18.24 15.90
N GLY A 145 8.95 17.75 16.96
CA GLY A 145 8.65 18.54 18.16
C GLY A 145 7.51 19.53 17.99
N TYR A 146 6.87 19.58 16.81
CA TYR A 146 5.66 20.35 16.54
C TYR A 146 4.46 19.40 16.55
N ASP A 147 3.50 19.61 17.46
CA ASP A 147 2.23 18.87 17.41
C ASP A 147 1.29 19.53 16.40
N LEU A 148 1.48 19.21 15.12
CA LEU A 148 0.62 19.69 14.04
C LEU A 148 -0.84 19.24 14.21
N GLY A 149 -1.05 18.04 14.78
CA GLY A 149 -2.39 17.50 15.01
C GLY A 149 -3.20 18.41 15.94
N MET A 150 -2.58 18.84 17.06
CA MET A 150 -3.20 19.81 17.96
C MET A 150 -3.44 21.15 17.26
N LEU A 151 -2.46 21.68 16.53
CA LEU A 151 -2.59 22.99 15.90
C LEU A 151 -3.73 23.05 14.88
N VAL A 152 -3.83 22.04 14.02
CA VAL A 152 -4.91 21.96 13.01
C VAL A 152 -6.27 21.72 13.67
N THR A 153 -6.31 20.96 14.77
CA THR A 153 -7.55 20.76 15.54
C THR A 153 -8.01 22.08 16.15
N GLN A 154 -7.12 22.86 16.75
CA GLN A 154 -7.45 24.19 17.28
C GLN A 154 -7.89 25.17 16.19
N ALA A 155 -7.24 25.14 15.02
CA ALA A 155 -7.64 25.95 13.87
C ALA A 155 -9.05 25.59 13.39
N ARG A 156 -9.38 24.30 13.31
CA ARG A 156 -10.72 23.84 12.92
C ARG A 156 -11.79 24.21 13.94
N ILE A 157 -11.51 24.07 15.24
CA ILE A 157 -12.43 24.51 16.30
C ILE A 157 -12.63 26.03 16.21
N THR A 158 -11.59 26.77 15.86
CA THR A 158 -11.69 28.23 15.70
C THR A 158 -12.64 28.62 14.56
N ASP A 159 -12.68 27.82 13.49
CA ASP A 159 -13.56 28.05 12.34
C ASP A 159 -15.05 27.87 12.66
N THR A 160 -15.40 27.09 13.70
CA THR A 160 -16.80 26.86 14.09
C THR A 160 -17.37 27.98 14.98
N TYR A 161 -16.56 28.92 15.45
CA TYR A 161 -17.02 30.04 16.28
C TYR A 161 -17.74 31.15 15.50
N THR A 162 -18.62 31.88 16.19
CA THR A 162 -19.28 33.10 15.68
C THR A 162 -18.26 34.23 15.45
N SER A 163 -18.57 35.18 14.55
CA SER A 163 -17.65 36.22 14.04
C SER A 163 -16.79 36.91 15.10
N ASP A 164 -17.39 37.33 16.21
CA ASP A 164 -16.73 38.19 17.21
C ASP A 164 -15.74 37.39 18.08
N ILE A 165 -16.08 36.15 18.41
CA ILE A 165 -15.22 35.22 19.17
C ILE A 165 -14.13 34.65 18.24
N ARG A 166 -14.43 34.49 16.95
CA ARG A 166 -13.48 33.99 15.95
C ARG A 166 -12.28 34.92 15.80
N GLU A 167 -12.48 36.24 15.73
CA GLU A 167 -11.37 37.17 15.55
C GLU A 167 -10.38 37.13 16.73
N THR A 168 -10.90 37.12 17.96
CA THR A 168 -10.06 37.02 19.16
C THR A 168 -9.33 35.68 19.24
N SER A 169 -10.01 34.56 19.00
CA SER A 169 -9.40 33.21 18.99
C SER A 169 -8.35 33.05 17.90
N VAL A 170 -8.58 33.58 16.68
CA VAL A 170 -7.56 33.61 15.61
C VAL A 170 -6.33 34.41 16.04
N GLN A 171 -6.50 35.56 16.68
CA GLN A 171 -5.36 36.33 17.20
C GLN A 171 -4.59 35.57 18.28
N TYR A 172 -5.27 34.87 19.19
CA TYR A 172 -4.62 34.02 20.18
C TYR A 172 -3.84 32.88 19.53
N LEU A 173 -4.43 32.21 18.53
CA LEU A 173 -3.78 31.13 17.79
C LEU A 173 -2.56 31.63 17.01
N ALA A 174 -2.66 32.79 16.35
CA ALA A 174 -1.54 33.40 15.64
C ALA A 174 -0.37 33.71 16.59
N ARG A 175 -0.65 34.36 17.73
CA ARG A 175 0.39 34.63 18.75
C ARG A 175 1.00 33.35 19.32
N TYR A 176 0.20 32.28 19.47
CA TYR A 176 0.71 30.99 19.91
C TYR A 176 1.68 30.37 18.89
N ILE A 177 1.33 30.41 17.59
CA ILE A 177 2.20 29.95 16.50
C ILE A 177 3.49 30.78 16.47
N ASP A 178 3.39 32.12 16.50
CA ASP A 178 4.55 33.01 16.49
C ASP A 178 5.51 32.70 17.64
N ARG A 179 4.97 32.49 18.85
CA ARG A 179 5.76 32.15 20.03
C ARG A 179 6.47 30.80 19.93
N ILE A 180 5.80 29.80 19.34
CA ILE A 180 6.42 28.49 19.07
C ILE A 180 7.56 28.64 18.05
N LEU A 181 7.30 29.32 16.93
CA LEU A 181 8.29 29.52 15.88
C LEU A 181 9.52 30.27 16.42
N GLU A 182 9.31 31.30 17.25
CA GLU A 182 10.39 32.08 17.86
C GLU A 182 11.19 31.25 18.87
N TYR A 183 10.53 30.45 19.71
CA TYR A 183 11.20 29.50 20.63
C TYR A 183 12.12 28.52 19.88
N HIS A 184 11.63 27.91 18.80
CA HIS A 184 12.42 26.97 18.01
C HIS A 184 13.54 27.66 17.23
N ARG A 185 13.28 28.86 16.71
CA ARG A 185 14.31 29.68 16.06
C ARG A 185 15.46 29.99 17.01
N GLN A 186 15.16 30.40 18.23
CA GLN A 186 16.18 30.78 19.23
C GLN A 186 17.01 29.58 19.71
N LYS A 187 16.36 28.46 20.04
CA LYS A 187 17.05 27.22 20.44
C LYS A 187 18.00 26.69 19.36
N ARG A 188 17.67 26.88 18.07
CA ARG A 188 18.57 26.51 16.97
C ARG A 188 19.75 27.47 16.81
N ILE A 189 19.54 28.78 16.99
CA ILE A 189 20.65 29.75 16.96
C ILE A 189 21.68 29.38 18.03
N GLU A 190 21.22 29.05 19.25
CA GLU A 190 22.08 28.58 20.33
C GLU A 190 22.85 27.28 19.97
N TYR A 191 22.17 26.30 19.37
CA TYR A 191 22.81 25.06 18.91
C TYR A 191 23.85 25.32 17.81
N PHE A 192 23.54 26.18 16.84
CA PHE A 192 24.47 26.54 15.77
C PHE A 192 25.66 27.33 16.29
N ASP A 193 25.47 28.25 17.21
CA ASP A 193 26.56 28.99 17.86
C ASP A 193 27.46 28.05 18.67
N GLN A 194 26.88 27.03 19.32
CA GLN A 194 27.65 25.99 19.98
C GLN A 194 28.46 25.14 18.98
N LEU A 195 27.90 24.74 17.84
CA LEU A 195 28.65 24.06 16.77
C LEU A 195 29.74 24.94 16.16
N ARG A 196 29.48 26.25 16.01
CA ARG A 196 30.42 27.24 15.46
C ARG A 196 31.68 27.42 16.32
N SER A 197 31.59 27.12 17.61
CA SER A 197 32.76 27.13 18.52
C SER A 197 33.77 26.02 18.21
N VAL A 198 33.38 25.00 17.43
CA VAL A 198 34.26 23.95 16.91
C VAL A 198 34.91 24.46 15.60
N LYS A 199 36.15 24.95 15.72
CA LYS A 199 36.94 25.57 14.63
C LYS A 199 36.95 24.74 13.33
N TYR A 200 36.31 25.24 12.28
CA TYR A 200 36.66 24.96 10.88
C TYR A 200 36.85 26.26 10.09
N SER A 201 37.76 26.20 9.11
CA SER A 201 38.32 27.31 8.31
C SER A 201 37.31 28.40 7.91
N THR A 202 37.75 29.65 8.05
CA THR A 202 37.07 30.93 7.76
C THR A 202 36.39 30.99 6.39
N PHE A 203 36.80 30.16 5.44
CA PHE A 203 36.23 30.07 4.09
C PHE A 203 34.81 29.45 4.06
N LEU A 204 34.53 28.43 4.88
CA LEU A 204 33.19 27.81 4.96
C LEU A 204 32.20 28.68 5.76
N SER A 205 32.72 29.52 6.67
CA SER A 205 31.92 30.45 7.47
C SER A 205 31.35 31.63 6.68
N PHE A 206 31.95 31.96 5.51
CA PHE A 206 31.50 33.02 4.62
C PHE A 206 30.44 32.51 3.61
N LEU A 207 30.57 31.27 3.12
CA LEU A 207 29.57 30.65 2.24
C LEU A 207 28.23 30.40 2.96
N MET A 208 28.28 30.14 4.27
CA MET A 208 27.10 29.92 5.13
C MET A 208 26.50 31.22 5.71
N ARG A 209 26.98 32.40 5.29
CA ARG A 209 26.67 33.68 5.95
C ARG A 209 25.45 34.42 5.38
N ASN A 210 25.11 34.20 4.10
CA ASN A 210 24.15 35.09 3.43
C ASN A 210 22.80 34.48 2.99
N ASP A 211 22.66 33.17 2.74
CA ASP A 211 21.36 32.62 2.24
C ASP A 211 20.86 31.32 2.90
N HIS A 212 21.57 30.74 3.88
CA HIS A 212 21.26 29.37 4.36
C HIS A 212 20.36 29.31 5.62
N ILE A 213 19.98 30.44 6.22
CA ILE A 213 19.17 30.45 7.45
C ILE A 213 17.69 30.15 7.15
N THR A 214 17.22 30.41 5.91
CA THR A 214 15.85 30.08 5.46
C THR A 214 15.66 28.60 5.12
N ILE A 215 16.73 27.86 4.81
CA ILE A 215 16.67 26.46 4.34
C ILE A 215 16.43 25.48 5.50
N CYS A 216 16.80 25.84 6.73
CA CYS A 216 16.71 24.94 7.89
C CYS A 216 15.42 25.10 8.72
N ASP A 217 14.54 26.04 8.36
CA ASP A 217 13.13 26.06 8.82
C ASP A 217 12.23 25.04 8.10
N ASN A 218 12.77 24.36 7.10
CA ASN A 218 12.05 23.39 6.29
C ASN A 218 12.15 21.95 6.78
N HIS A 219 12.61 21.60 7.99
CA HIS A 219 12.66 20.16 8.36
C HIS A 219 11.26 19.51 8.27
N LEU A 220 10.23 20.23 8.73
CA LEU A 220 8.85 19.82 8.60
C LEU A 220 8.37 19.84 7.14
N MET A 221 8.73 20.89 6.39
CA MET A 221 8.33 21.00 4.97
C MET A 221 8.99 19.91 4.11
N TRP A 222 10.26 19.61 4.35
CA TRP A 222 11.03 18.54 3.70
C TRP A 222 10.51 17.16 4.09
N SER A 223 10.20 16.93 5.37
CA SER A 223 9.60 15.65 5.79
C SER A 223 8.23 15.45 5.15
N PHE A 224 7.41 16.50 5.08
CA PHE A 224 6.11 16.47 4.39
C PHE A 224 6.25 16.18 2.89
N LEU A 225 7.08 16.94 2.18
CA LEU A 225 7.34 16.71 0.75
C LEU A 225 7.91 15.32 0.49
N PHE A 226 8.83 14.86 1.33
CA PHE A 226 9.39 13.51 1.26
C PHE A 226 8.29 12.44 1.42
N THR A 227 7.40 12.59 2.39
CA THR A 227 6.25 11.69 2.56
C THR A 227 5.34 11.69 1.33
N LYS A 228 5.06 12.84 0.72
CA LYS A 228 4.22 12.92 -0.50
C LYS A 228 4.88 12.23 -1.69
N ILE A 229 6.19 12.43 -1.88
CA ILE A 229 6.96 11.70 -2.90
C ILE A 229 6.90 10.19 -2.62
N LEU A 230 7.00 9.77 -1.37
CA LEU A 230 6.93 8.37 -0.98
C LEU A 230 5.55 7.76 -1.28
N TYR A 231 4.44 8.48 -1.04
CA TYR A 231 3.11 8.05 -1.47
C TYR A 231 3.00 7.88 -2.99
N LEU A 232 3.54 8.81 -3.77
CA LEU A 232 3.53 8.75 -5.23
C LEU A 232 4.37 7.59 -5.76
N LEU A 233 5.58 7.42 -5.24
CA LEU A 233 6.46 6.30 -5.58
C LEU A 233 5.85 4.96 -5.18
N ASN A 234 5.18 4.89 -4.02
CA ASN A 234 4.46 3.70 -3.61
C ASN A 234 3.32 3.40 -4.60
N ALA A 235 2.47 4.37 -4.96
CA ALA A 235 1.38 4.14 -5.92
C ALA A 235 1.89 3.60 -7.27
N LEU A 236 2.99 4.17 -7.80
CA LEU A 236 3.64 3.68 -9.02
C LEU A 236 4.24 2.29 -8.82
N GLY A 237 4.90 2.06 -7.69
CA GLY A 237 5.49 0.77 -7.33
C GLY A 237 4.46 -0.35 -7.20
N GLN A 238 3.27 -0.07 -6.66
CA GLN A 238 2.17 -1.04 -6.55
C GLN A 238 1.65 -1.44 -7.92
N LEU A 239 1.49 -0.47 -8.83
CA LEU A 239 1.08 -0.73 -10.21
C LEU A 239 2.14 -1.54 -10.96
N TYR A 240 3.42 -1.22 -10.77
CA TYR A 240 4.53 -1.98 -11.32
C TYR A 240 4.59 -3.41 -10.77
N LEU A 241 4.45 -3.59 -9.45
CA LEU A 241 4.46 -4.89 -8.79
C LEU A 241 3.33 -5.79 -9.31
N LEU A 242 2.12 -5.25 -9.47
CA LEU A 242 0.99 -5.98 -10.03
C LEU A 242 1.26 -6.39 -11.49
N ASN A 243 1.82 -5.50 -12.30
CA ASN A 243 2.14 -5.79 -13.70
C ASN A 243 3.21 -6.88 -13.83
N LEU A 244 4.28 -6.79 -13.04
CA LEU A 244 5.35 -7.78 -12.99
C LEU A 244 4.80 -9.15 -12.58
N PHE A 245 3.90 -9.17 -11.60
CA PHE A 245 3.30 -10.40 -11.11
C PHE A 245 2.39 -11.08 -12.14
N LEU A 246 1.66 -10.31 -12.95
CA LEU A 246 0.76 -10.83 -13.98
C LEU A 246 1.48 -11.25 -15.29
N GLY A 247 2.80 -11.10 -15.40
CA GLY A 247 3.62 -11.58 -16.52
C GLY A 247 3.56 -10.67 -17.76
N ASP A 248 4.60 -9.86 -17.95
CA ASP A 248 4.68 -8.65 -18.80
C ASP A 248 4.19 -8.73 -20.25
N ASP A 249 3.58 -7.61 -20.69
CA ASP A 249 3.63 -7.07 -22.07
C ASP A 249 2.95 -5.68 -22.19
N TYR A 250 2.13 -5.27 -21.21
CA TYR A 250 1.48 -3.95 -21.21
C TYR A 250 1.45 -3.31 -19.83
N HIS A 251 2.19 -2.21 -19.64
CA HIS A 251 2.11 -1.36 -18.43
C HIS A 251 0.71 -0.78 -18.19
N MET A 252 -0.19 -0.83 -19.18
CA MET A 252 -1.57 -0.34 -19.11
C MET A 252 -2.62 -1.44 -19.33
N TYR A 253 -2.38 -2.65 -18.84
CA TYR A 253 -3.34 -3.76 -18.97
C TYR A 253 -4.76 -3.39 -18.51
N GLY A 254 -4.90 -2.72 -17.36
CA GLY A 254 -6.22 -2.32 -16.83
C GLY A 254 -7.03 -1.47 -17.81
N PHE A 255 -6.39 -0.46 -18.44
CA PHE A 255 -7.05 0.37 -19.44
C PHE A 255 -7.36 -0.39 -20.72
N ALA A 256 -6.51 -1.32 -21.13
CA ALA A 256 -6.75 -2.17 -22.30
C ALA A 256 -7.97 -3.07 -22.10
N VAL A 257 -8.13 -3.68 -20.92
CA VAL A 257 -9.31 -4.50 -20.57
C VAL A 257 -10.58 -3.67 -20.49
N ILE A 258 -10.54 -2.52 -19.84
CA ILE A 258 -11.71 -1.63 -19.77
C ILE A 258 -12.11 -1.20 -21.19
N ARG A 259 -11.14 -0.84 -22.04
CA ARG A 259 -11.40 -0.49 -23.43
C ARG A 259 -11.95 -1.65 -24.25
N SER A 260 -11.46 -2.89 -24.06
CA SER A 260 -11.97 -4.05 -24.79
C SER A 260 -13.40 -4.41 -24.36
N LEU A 261 -13.72 -4.30 -23.07
CA LEU A 261 -15.08 -4.47 -22.54
C LEU A 261 -16.05 -3.40 -23.09
N PHE A 262 -15.66 -2.13 -23.08
CA PHE A 262 -16.50 -1.04 -23.59
C PHE A 262 -16.70 -1.08 -25.10
N ARG A 263 -15.71 -1.55 -25.87
CA ARG A 263 -15.80 -1.64 -27.33
C ARG A 263 -16.64 -2.83 -27.81
N GLY A 264 -17.11 -3.68 -26.88
CA GLY A 264 -17.95 -4.83 -27.20
C GLY A 264 -17.25 -5.85 -28.11
N ASN A 265 -15.92 -5.89 -28.10
CA ASN A 265 -15.19 -6.82 -28.94
C ASN A 265 -15.35 -8.21 -28.31
N ASN A 266 -16.24 -9.01 -28.87
CA ASN A 266 -16.47 -10.42 -28.52
C ASN A 266 -15.30 -11.31 -28.98
N GLU A 267 -14.06 -10.82 -28.90
CA GLU A 267 -12.91 -11.72 -28.90
C GLU A 267 -13.12 -12.65 -27.72
N ASN A 268 -13.25 -13.95 -27.99
CA ASN A 268 -13.59 -14.99 -27.01
C ASN A 268 -12.86 -14.76 -25.69
N TRP A 269 -13.52 -14.08 -24.74
CA TRP A 269 -12.99 -13.80 -23.40
C TRP A 269 -12.73 -15.09 -22.61
N THR A 270 -13.24 -16.20 -23.12
CA THR A 270 -12.95 -17.56 -22.66
C THR A 270 -11.52 -18.03 -22.98
N VAL A 271 -10.81 -17.38 -23.91
CA VAL A 271 -9.46 -17.75 -24.39
C VAL A 271 -8.47 -16.60 -24.20
N ILE A 272 -8.60 -15.85 -23.11
CA ILE A 272 -7.56 -14.87 -22.73
C ILE A 272 -6.35 -15.66 -22.27
N GLN A 273 -5.27 -15.60 -23.05
CA GLN A 273 -4.01 -16.31 -22.79
C GLN A 273 -3.47 -16.06 -21.37
N ARG A 274 -3.74 -14.87 -20.82
CA ARG A 274 -3.27 -14.42 -19.50
C ARG A 274 -4.12 -14.90 -18.31
N PHE A 275 -5.41 -15.15 -18.52
CA PHE A 275 -6.35 -15.62 -17.48
C PHE A 275 -7.19 -16.79 -18.00
N PRO A 276 -6.54 -17.92 -18.33
CA PRO A 276 -7.24 -19.06 -18.85
C PRO A 276 -8.05 -19.73 -17.75
N ARG A 277 -9.31 -20.05 -18.06
CA ARG A 277 -10.20 -20.78 -17.14
C ARG A 277 -9.93 -22.28 -17.12
N VAL A 278 -9.23 -22.78 -18.14
CA VAL A 278 -8.87 -24.19 -18.31
C VAL A 278 -7.38 -24.26 -18.57
N THR A 279 -6.71 -25.10 -17.80
CA THR A 279 -5.26 -25.32 -17.84
C THR A 279 -4.98 -26.81 -17.88
N TRP A 280 -3.79 -27.18 -18.32
CA TRP A 280 -3.37 -28.56 -18.48
C TRP A 280 -2.19 -28.92 -17.57
#